data_AF-A0A6A4B6L2-F1
#
_entry.id   AF-A0A6A4B6L2-F1
#
_cell.length_a   1.000
_cell.length_b   1.000
_cell.length_c   1.000
_cell.angle_alpha   90.00
_cell.angle_beta   90.00
_cell.angle_gamma   90.00
#
_symmetry.space_group_name_H-M   'P 1'
#
loop_
_entity.id
_entity.type
_entity.pdbx_description
1 polymer ?
#
loop_
_entity_poly.entity_id
_entity_poly.type
_entity_poly.pdbx_seq_one_letter_code
_entity_poly.pdbx_strand_id
1 'polypeptide(L)'
;MKANIAGGPSIIFNRYAKRNETKIRGGKLCKKIIGYDANALYLWALGNEMPCGRLTTIEAYPGIIDDIKNDKLFGFLECDIRTPEHLQEYFSEMTPIFKNALIDCTDESVISKHMFDYNQSREANRSKPARKLIGSYFGEKILIYAPLLKWYLSHGMEITKTYSFIKASSHTAFAPFMEAVSNARREGDADKSKSMIAEMMKLVGNSAFGRSGMDMSKHKEVKYESDQKAIEAKIEHFTFHGLEELNDACEITMKKRRIKNKNPIHLSIAIYQLAKLRMLQFYYDCIDYYFDRSDFQYQEMDTDSAYIAFSCENPFKDCIKPDLRDHFKQYKYDWFPRDYNSEVAKFDRRTPGLFKDEWSGDA
;
A
#
# COMPACT_ATOMS: atom_id res chain seq x y z
N MET A 1 5.77 -15.38 6.80
CA MET A 1 4.90 -14.87 5.70
C MET A 1 3.58 -14.25 6.19
N LYS A 2 2.63 -15.00 6.78
CA LYS A 2 1.29 -14.44 7.14
C LYS A 2 1.34 -13.17 7.99
N ALA A 3 2.23 -13.10 8.98
CA ALA A 3 2.43 -11.93 9.83
C ALA A 3 3.00 -10.69 9.08
N ASN A 4 3.53 -10.88 7.87
CA ASN A 4 4.13 -9.84 7.03
C ASN A 4 3.16 -9.29 5.97
N ILE A 5 1.90 -9.73 5.97
CA ILE A 5 0.87 -9.11 5.14
C ILE A 5 0.48 -7.78 5.82
N ALA A 6 0.76 -6.68 5.16
CA ALA A 6 0.41 -5.34 5.59
C ALA A 6 -0.20 -4.59 4.40
N GLY A 7 -1.39 -4.01 4.59
CA GLY A 7 -2.14 -3.31 3.53
C GLY A 7 -1.48 -2.04 3.01
N GLY A 8 -2.26 -1.23 2.28
CA GLY A 8 -1.85 0.12 1.87
C GLY A 8 -1.71 1.06 3.07
N PRO A 9 -0.70 1.95 3.09
CA PRO A 9 -0.59 2.97 4.11
C PRO A 9 -1.67 4.04 3.93
N SER A 10 -2.31 4.43 5.03
CA SER A 10 -3.23 5.57 5.10
C SER A 10 -2.69 6.52 6.17
N ILE A 11 -2.18 7.68 5.76
CA ILE A 11 -1.36 8.58 6.57
C ILE A 11 -1.82 10.02 6.33
N ILE A 12 -2.22 10.69 7.41
CA ILE A 12 -2.41 12.14 7.45
C ILE A 12 -1.06 12.77 7.85
N PHE A 13 -0.48 13.56 6.95
CA PHE A 13 0.77 14.29 7.21
C PHE A 13 0.48 15.68 7.78
N ASN A 14 -0.56 16.34 7.28
CA ASN A 14 -0.98 17.67 7.74
C ASN A 14 -2.50 17.69 7.90
N ARG A 15 -2.97 18.36 8.97
CA ARG A 15 -4.40 18.38 9.32
C ARG A 15 -5.23 19.32 8.46
N TYR A 16 -4.59 20.32 7.84
CA TYR A 16 -5.29 21.39 7.14
C TYR A 16 -4.37 22.12 6.16
N ALA A 17 -4.87 22.33 4.94
CA ALA A 17 -4.30 23.23 3.95
C ALA A 17 -5.43 23.96 3.22
N LYS A 18 -5.25 25.25 2.96
CA LYS A 18 -6.21 26.12 2.28
C LYS A 18 -5.51 27.11 1.36
N ARG A 19 -6.07 27.27 0.15
CA ARG A 19 -5.49 28.13 -0.87
C ARG A 19 -5.46 29.59 -0.38
N ASN A 20 -4.33 30.25 -0.59
CA ASN A 20 -4.06 31.63 -0.20
C ASN A 20 -4.14 31.94 1.30
N GLU A 21 -4.25 30.94 2.18
CA GLU A 21 -4.37 31.15 3.63
C GLU A 21 -3.30 30.40 4.41
N THR A 22 -3.15 29.09 4.18
CA THR A 22 -2.15 28.30 4.90
C THR A 22 -0.77 28.44 4.28
N LYS A 23 0.26 28.40 5.12
CA LYS A 23 1.65 28.30 4.66
C LYS A 23 2.08 26.84 4.61
N ILE A 24 2.76 26.47 3.53
CA ILE A 24 3.42 25.17 3.42
C ILE A 24 4.85 25.24 3.98
N ARG A 25 5.60 24.14 3.86
CA ARG A 25 7.03 24.07 4.21
C ARG A 25 7.81 25.26 3.66
N GLY A 26 8.72 25.81 4.48
CA GLY A 26 9.50 27.00 4.11
C GLY A 26 8.72 28.32 4.18
N GLY A 27 7.48 28.31 4.69
CA GLY A 27 6.68 29.51 4.93
C GLY A 27 6.04 30.12 3.69
N LYS A 28 6.13 29.46 2.53
CA LYS A 28 5.46 29.88 1.29
C LYS A 28 3.95 29.65 1.38
N LEU A 29 3.17 30.52 0.75
CA LEU A 29 1.72 30.41 0.78
C LEU A 29 1.24 29.25 -0.10
N CYS A 30 0.32 28.43 0.39
CA CYS A 30 -0.34 27.41 -0.42
C CYS A 30 -1.13 28.07 -1.55
N LYS A 31 -0.81 27.73 -2.81
CA LYS A 31 -1.48 28.27 -4.00
C LYS A 31 -2.33 27.26 -4.74
N LYS A 32 -2.06 25.97 -4.55
CA LYS A 32 -2.83 24.88 -5.17
C LYS A 32 -2.71 23.61 -4.35
N ILE A 33 -3.76 22.81 -4.31
CA ILE A 33 -3.73 21.46 -3.75
C ILE A 33 -4.17 20.51 -4.86
N ILE A 34 -3.42 19.43 -5.07
CA ILE A 34 -3.70 18.43 -6.11
C ILE A 34 -3.76 17.06 -5.44
N GLY A 35 -4.86 16.34 -5.67
CA GLY A 35 -5.01 14.93 -5.33
C GLY A 35 -4.67 14.08 -6.56
N TYR A 36 -3.63 13.25 -6.43
CA TYR A 36 -3.24 12.27 -7.44
C TYR A 36 -3.75 10.88 -7.04
N ASP A 37 -4.18 10.09 -8.02
CA ASP A 37 -4.58 8.69 -7.85
C ASP A 37 -3.75 7.79 -8.77
N ALA A 38 -3.08 6.79 -8.20
CA ALA A 38 -2.38 5.76 -8.96
C ALA A 38 -3.40 4.79 -9.56
N ASN A 39 -3.66 4.92 -10.86
CA ASN A 39 -4.72 4.16 -11.50
C ASN A 39 -4.48 2.64 -11.36
N ALA A 40 -5.42 1.95 -10.73
CA ALA A 40 -5.41 0.49 -10.56
C ALA A 40 -4.11 -0.04 -9.91
N LEU A 41 -3.65 0.60 -8.83
CA LEU A 41 -2.36 0.33 -8.19
C LEU A 41 -2.08 -1.16 -7.89
N TYR A 42 -3.03 -1.87 -7.29
CA TYR A 42 -2.83 -3.30 -7.01
C TYR A 42 -2.81 -4.18 -8.25
N LEU A 43 -3.57 -3.80 -9.30
CA LEU A 43 -3.56 -4.50 -10.57
C LEU A 43 -2.23 -4.27 -11.30
N TRP A 44 -1.72 -3.03 -11.27
CA TRP A 44 -0.36 -2.71 -11.73
C TRP A 44 0.67 -3.57 -11.00
N ALA A 45 0.62 -3.61 -9.67
CA ALA A 45 1.55 -4.42 -8.88
C ALA A 45 1.46 -5.91 -9.22
N LEU A 46 0.26 -6.44 -9.45
CA LEU A 46 0.06 -7.84 -9.86
C LEU A 46 0.64 -8.14 -11.25
N GLY A 47 0.60 -7.18 -12.19
CA GLY A 47 1.16 -7.33 -13.54
C GLY A 47 2.70 -7.29 -13.60
N ASN A 48 3.37 -6.89 -12.52
CA ASN A 48 4.83 -6.86 -12.43
C ASN A 48 5.42 -8.25 -12.12
N GLU A 49 6.73 -8.31 -11.93
CA GLU A 49 7.43 -9.53 -11.51
C GLU A 49 6.85 -10.07 -10.20
N MET A 50 6.30 -11.29 -10.25
CA MET A 50 5.70 -11.98 -9.12
C MET A 50 6.56 -13.14 -8.63
N PRO A 51 6.55 -13.44 -7.32
CA PRO A 51 7.20 -14.62 -6.78
C PRO A 51 6.38 -15.86 -7.15
N CYS A 52 6.90 -16.65 -8.07
CA CYS A 52 6.27 -17.84 -8.62
C CYS A 52 7.05 -19.11 -8.28
N GLY A 53 6.47 -20.26 -8.66
CA GLY A 53 7.06 -21.57 -8.45
C GLY A 53 7.00 -22.05 -7.00
N ARG A 54 7.77 -23.09 -6.70
CA ARG A 54 7.87 -23.63 -5.33
C ARG A 54 8.79 -22.75 -4.50
N LEU A 55 8.23 -22.10 -3.49
CA LEU A 55 9.01 -21.32 -2.55
C LEU A 55 9.91 -22.23 -1.70
N THR A 56 11.17 -21.83 -1.54
CA THR A 56 12.14 -22.51 -0.69
C THR A 56 12.80 -21.51 0.24
N THR A 57 13.00 -21.89 1.50
CA THR A 57 13.72 -21.05 2.47
C THR A 57 15.17 -21.49 2.50
N ILE A 58 16.08 -20.53 2.41
CA ILE A 58 17.52 -20.72 2.61
C ILE A 58 17.99 -19.81 3.75
N GLU A 59 19.09 -20.19 4.40
CA GLU A 59 19.77 -19.33 5.35
C GLU A 59 20.39 -18.13 4.63
N ALA A 60 20.41 -16.97 5.31
CA ALA A 60 21.12 -15.81 4.78
C ALA A 60 22.63 -16.05 4.85
N TYR A 61 23.37 -15.65 3.81
CA TYR A 61 24.81 -15.84 3.69
C TYR A 61 25.54 -14.53 3.34
N PRO A 62 26.84 -14.41 3.63
CA PRO A 62 27.63 -13.25 3.21
C PRO A 62 27.57 -13.04 1.69
N GLY A 63 27.16 -11.85 1.24
CA GLY A 63 26.98 -11.54 -0.19
C GLY A 63 25.56 -11.72 -0.73
N ILE A 64 24.61 -12.21 0.08
CA ILE A 64 23.21 -12.37 -0.34
C ILE A 64 22.58 -11.06 -0.85
N ILE A 65 22.99 -9.92 -0.27
CA ILE A 65 22.51 -8.59 -0.69
C ILE A 65 22.99 -8.25 -2.10
N ASP A 66 24.26 -8.56 -2.42
CA ASP A 66 24.81 -8.34 -3.75
C ASP A 66 24.17 -9.27 -4.77
N ASP A 67 23.87 -10.52 -4.40
CA ASP A 67 23.16 -11.44 -5.27
C ASP A 67 21.73 -10.97 -5.58
N ILE A 68 21.05 -10.36 -4.59
CA ILE A 68 19.73 -9.74 -4.82
C ILE A 68 19.88 -8.52 -5.73
N LYS A 69 20.84 -7.63 -5.47
CA LYS A 69 21.07 -6.41 -6.27
C LYS A 69 21.39 -6.73 -7.74
N ASN A 70 22.17 -7.79 -7.97
CA ASN A 70 22.62 -8.23 -9.29
C ASN A 70 21.68 -9.26 -9.95
N ASP A 71 20.43 -9.38 -9.50
CA ASP A 71 19.41 -10.25 -10.10
C ASP A 71 19.74 -11.75 -10.12
N LYS A 72 20.72 -12.20 -9.31
CA LYS A 72 21.03 -13.62 -9.14
C LYS A 72 20.05 -14.31 -8.20
N LEU A 73 19.40 -13.54 -7.32
CA LEU A 73 18.49 -14.05 -6.31
C LEU A 73 17.20 -13.23 -6.25
N PHE A 74 16.06 -13.92 -6.32
CA PHE A 74 14.73 -13.31 -6.34
C PHE A 74 13.81 -13.94 -5.30
N GLY A 75 13.00 -13.09 -4.66
CA GLY A 75 12.11 -13.50 -3.58
C GLY A 75 12.07 -12.49 -2.45
N PHE A 76 12.17 -12.96 -1.21
CA PHE A 76 12.00 -12.13 -0.02
C PHE A 76 13.13 -12.32 0.99
N LEU A 77 13.70 -11.23 1.47
CA LEU A 77 14.69 -11.23 2.54
C LEU A 77 14.03 -10.91 3.88
N GLU A 78 14.27 -11.74 4.91
CA GLU A 78 13.96 -11.40 6.29
C GLU A 78 15.18 -10.72 6.93
N CYS A 79 15.05 -9.46 7.31
CA CYS A 79 16.16 -8.64 7.80
C CYS A 79 15.73 -7.57 8.80
N ASP A 80 16.70 -7.03 9.51
CA ASP A 80 16.62 -5.73 10.18
C ASP A 80 17.14 -4.65 9.21
N ILE A 81 16.42 -3.55 9.08
CA ILE A 81 16.74 -2.44 8.18
C ILE A 81 16.53 -1.10 8.89
N ARG A 82 17.35 -0.11 8.56
CA ARG A 82 17.22 1.26 9.09
C ARG A 82 17.53 2.34 8.05
N THR A 83 16.93 3.50 8.24
CA THR A 83 17.36 4.76 7.64
C THR A 83 18.51 5.31 8.49
N PRO A 84 19.71 5.52 7.93
CA PRO A 84 20.83 6.08 8.68
C PRO A 84 20.55 7.52 9.11
N GLU A 85 21.16 7.95 10.21
CA GLU A 85 20.87 9.23 10.88
C GLU A 85 20.95 10.44 9.93
N HIS A 86 21.99 10.50 9.11
CA HIS A 86 22.20 11.57 8.13
C HIS A 86 21.13 11.65 7.02
N LEU A 87 20.29 10.61 6.85
CA LEU A 87 19.16 10.60 5.92
C LEU A 87 17.80 10.76 6.60
N GLN A 88 17.71 10.79 7.94
CA GLN A 88 16.42 10.88 8.61
C GLN A 88 15.70 12.20 8.28
N GLU A 89 16.42 13.32 8.24
CA GLU A 89 15.84 14.60 7.82
C GLU A 89 15.30 14.54 6.38
N TYR A 90 16.05 13.90 5.47
CA TYR A 90 15.61 13.70 4.10
C TYR A 90 14.32 12.86 4.03
N PHE A 91 14.19 11.81 4.83
CA PHE A 91 13.01 10.93 4.84
C PHE A 91 11.89 11.38 5.80
N SER A 92 12.00 12.57 6.38
CA SER A 92 11.13 13.00 7.49
C SER A 92 9.67 13.22 7.14
N GLU A 93 9.36 13.64 5.91
CA GLU A 93 7.96 13.81 5.50
C GLU A 93 7.26 12.47 5.30
N MET A 94 7.91 11.55 4.56
CA MET A 94 7.36 10.23 4.24
C MET A 94 8.35 9.15 4.62
N THR A 95 8.34 8.75 5.89
CA THR A 95 9.24 7.70 6.37
C THR A 95 9.06 6.39 5.56
N PRO A 96 10.15 5.82 5.02
CA PRO A 96 10.05 4.89 3.91
C PRO A 96 9.74 3.45 4.35
N ILE A 97 10.10 3.05 5.57
CA ILE A 97 9.95 1.67 6.03
C ILE A 97 8.58 1.48 6.67
N PHE A 98 7.67 0.83 5.95
CA PHE A 98 6.33 0.54 6.46
C PHE A 98 6.29 -0.73 7.33
N LYS A 99 5.84 -0.62 8.57
CA LYS A 99 5.68 -1.77 9.48
C LYS A 99 4.41 -1.69 10.32
N ASN A 100 3.91 -2.85 10.74
CA ASN A 100 2.86 -2.91 11.74
C ASN A 100 3.48 -2.73 13.14
N ALA A 101 3.03 -1.71 13.86
CA ALA A 101 3.40 -1.45 15.25
C ALA A 101 2.16 -1.49 16.15
N LEU A 102 2.34 -1.85 17.42
CA LEU A 102 1.30 -1.63 18.42
C LEU A 102 1.37 -0.15 18.80
N ILE A 103 0.31 0.59 18.54
CA ILE A 103 0.18 1.98 18.98
C ILE A 103 -0.64 1.97 20.25
N ASP A 104 0.05 2.10 21.37
CA ASP A 104 -0.57 2.26 22.69
C ASP A 104 -0.79 3.75 22.95
N CYS A 105 -2.05 4.19 22.87
CA CYS A 105 -2.41 5.58 23.12
C CYS A 105 -2.40 5.96 24.61
N THR A 106 -1.96 5.06 25.48
CA THR A 106 -1.76 5.27 26.92
C THR A 106 -0.29 5.30 27.33
N ASP A 107 0.62 5.26 26.35
CA ASP A 107 2.07 5.35 26.55
C ASP A 107 2.64 6.60 25.85
N GLU A 108 3.11 7.57 26.65
CA GLU A 108 3.70 8.83 26.16
C GLU A 108 5.03 8.60 25.38
N SER A 109 5.65 7.43 25.50
CA SER A 109 6.84 7.08 24.69
C SER A 109 6.49 6.66 23.26
N VAL A 110 5.23 6.29 22.99
CA VAL A 110 4.77 5.78 21.70
C VAL A 110 4.09 6.86 20.86
N ILE A 111 3.41 7.81 21.50
CA ILE A 111 2.70 8.91 20.83
C ILE A 111 3.14 10.26 21.39
N SER A 112 2.95 11.35 20.64
CA SER A 112 3.30 12.68 21.14
C SER A 112 2.49 13.04 22.39
N LYS A 113 3.11 13.82 23.29
CA LYS A 113 2.46 14.32 24.51
C LYS A 113 1.09 14.93 24.26
N HIS A 114 0.96 15.74 23.22
CA HIS A 114 -0.31 16.32 22.80
C HIS A 114 -1.39 15.25 22.52
N MET A 115 -1.04 14.19 21.78
CA MET A 115 -1.98 13.11 21.46
C MET A 115 -2.30 12.25 22.70
N PHE A 116 -1.33 12.07 23.59
CA PHE A 116 -1.53 11.39 24.86
C PHE A 116 -2.51 12.16 25.75
N ASP A 117 -2.26 13.44 25.98
CA ASP A 117 -3.14 14.32 26.78
C ASP A 117 -4.56 14.38 26.20
N TYR A 118 -4.68 14.52 24.87
CA TYR A 118 -5.96 14.47 24.17
C TYR A 118 -6.67 13.13 24.32
N ASN A 119 -5.96 12.01 24.28
CA ASN A 119 -6.58 10.71 24.52
C ASN A 119 -7.08 10.61 25.97
N GLN A 120 -6.28 11.05 26.94
CA GLN A 120 -6.62 11.03 28.36
C GLN A 120 -7.88 11.86 28.67
N SER A 121 -8.06 13.02 28.01
CA SER A 121 -9.21 13.90 28.17
C SER A 121 -10.53 13.32 27.63
N ARG A 122 -10.49 12.20 26.89
CA ARG A 122 -11.70 11.54 26.36
C ARG A 122 -12.35 10.57 27.34
N GLU A 123 -11.77 10.37 28.53
CA GLU A 123 -12.30 9.52 29.61
C GLU A 123 -12.81 8.14 29.12
N ALA A 124 -14.11 7.88 29.16
CA ALA A 124 -14.72 6.62 28.72
C ALA A 124 -14.54 6.33 27.22
N ASN A 125 -14.27 7.35 26.41
CA ASN A 125 -14.08 7.26 24.95
C ASN A 125 -12.61 7.26 24.54
N ARG A 126 -11.70 6.85 25.45
CA ARG A 126 -10.28 6.66 25.15
C ARG A 126 -10.09 5.65 24.02
N SER A 127 -9.15 5.99 23.13
CA SER A 127 -8.67 5.06 22.11
C SER A 127 -7.88 3.95 22.79
N LYS A 128 -8.22 2.70 22.44
CA LYS A 128 -7.54 1.51 22.95
C LYS A 128 -6.28 1.22 22.13
N PRO A 129 -5.29 0.52 22.72
CA PRO A 129 -4.13 0.04 21.97
C PRO A 129 -4.54 -0.74 20.73
N ALA A 130 -3.94 -0.41 19.59
CA ALA A 130 -4.28 -1.04 18.32
C ALA A 130 -3.05 -1.27 17.46
N ARG A 131 -3.03 -2.37 16.72
CA ARG A 131 -2.02 -2.61 15.69
C ARG A 131 -2.31 -1.71 14.49
N LYS A 132 -1.37 -0.86 14.13
CA LYS A 132 -1.48 0.06 12.99
C LYS A 132 -0.28 -0.11 12.06
N LEU A 133 -0.52 0.10 10.77
CA LEU A 133 0.55 0.25 9.79
C LEU A 133 1.07 1.68 9.90
N ILE A 134 2.38 1.83 10.08
CA ILE A 134 3.04 3.12 10.20
C ILE A 134 4.23 3.20 9.24
N GLY A 135 4.61 4.41 8.85
CA GLY A 135 5.96 4.68 8.35
C GLY A 135 6.96 4.73 9.51
N SER A 136 8.19 4.30 9.27
CA SER A 136 9.25 4.22 10.27
C SER A 136 10.62 4.43 9.64
N TYR A 137 11.60 4.81 10.46
CA TYR A 137 13.01 4.81 10.09
C TYR A 137 13.67 3.45 10.27
N PHE A 138 12.98 2.44 10.80
CA PHE A 138 13.56 1.12 11.00
C PHE A 138 12.51 0.02 10.95
N GLY A 139 12.93 -1.19 10.62
CA GLY A 139 12.15 -2.41 10.70
C GLY A 139 13.00 -3.53 11.28
N GLU A 140 12.42 -4.32 12.18
CA GLU A 140 13.10 -5.48 12.79
C GLU A 140 12.40 -6.74 12.32
N LYS A 141 13.19 -7.72 11.90
CA LYS A 141 12.77 -9.03 11.39
C LYS A 141 11.62 -8.90 10.39
N ILE A 142 11.72 -7.90 9.51
CA ILE A 142 10.73 -7.61 8.48
C ILE A 142 11.07 -8.42 7.23
N LEU A 143 10.03 -8.92 6.57
CA LEU A 143 10.17 -9.62 5.30
C LEU A 143 10.00 -8.63 4.14
N ILE A 144 11.07 -8.36 3.39
CA ILE A 144 11.10 -7.37 2.31
C ILE A 144 11.25 -8.09 0.96
N TYR A 145 10.39 -7.74 0.02
CA TYR A 145 10.38 -8.23 -1.35
C TYR A 145 11.52 -7.58 -2.15
N ALA A 146 12.18 -8.37 -3.00
CA ALA A 146 13.42 -7.95 -3.67
C ALA A 146 13.34 -6.59 -4.39
N PRO A 147 12.29 -6.25 -5.18
CA PRO A 147 12.15 -4.92 -5.78
C PRO A 147 12.12 -3.76 -4.77
N LEU A 148 11.37 -3.90 -3.67
CA LEU A 148 11.32 -2.87 -2.62
C LEU A 148 12.66 -2.78 -1.88
N LEU A 149 13.32 -3.92 -1.63
CA LEU A 149 14.64 -3.95 -0.99
C LEU A 149 15.67 -3.22 -1.84
N LYS A 150 15.68 -3.44 -3.16
CA LYS A 150 16.60 -2.75 -4.08
C LYS A 150 16.42 -1.24 -4.02
N TRP A 151 15.16 -0.77 -4.01
CA TRP A 151 14.87 0.65 -3.88
C TRP A 151 15.37 1.21 -2.53
N TYR A 152 15.16 0.51 -1.42
CA TYR A 152 15.73 0.93 -0.13
C TYR A 152 17.26 1.03 -0.18
N LEU A 153 17.93 0.04 -0.76
CA LEU A 153 19.39 0.05 -0.84
C LEU A 153 19.92 1.17 -1.76
N SER A 154 19.23 1.47 -2.88
CA SER A 154 19.63 2.57 -3.76
C SER A 154 19.42 3.96 -3.12
N HIS A 155 18.55 4.03 -2.12
CA HIS A 155 18.22 5.24 -1.36
C HIS A 155 19.00 5.37 -0.04
N GLY A 156 19.98 4.50 0.19
CA GLY A 156 20.92 4.60 1.30
C GLY A 156 20.46 3.96 2.61
N MET A 157 19.35 3.22 2.62
CA MET A 157 18.94 2.44 3.81
C MET A 157 19.92 1.28 4.04
N GLU A 158 20.15 0.98 5.31
CA GLU A 158 21.16 0.01 5.73
C GLU A 158 20.48 -1.24 6.30
N ILE A 159 20.91 -2.41 5.83
CA ILE A 159 20.57 -3.68 6.46
C ILE A 159 21.56 -3.92 7.59
N THR A 160 21.06 -4.05 8.81
CA THR A 160 21.91 -4.28 9.99
C THR A 160 22.04 -5.76 10.35
N LYS A 161 21.06 -6.57 9.95
CA LYS A 161 21.07 -8.02 10.20
C LYS A 161 20.20 -8.77 9.20
N THR A 162 20.63 -9.95 8.79
CA THR A 162 19.87 -10.86 7.92
C THR A 162 19.55 -12.15 8.65
N TYR A 163 18.37 -12.72 8.41
CA TYR A 163 17.90 -13.94 9.08
C TYR A 163 17.73 -15.10 8.11
N SER A 164 16.88 -14.93 7.11
CA SER A 164 16.56 -15.98 6.14
C SER A 164 16.14 -15.35 4.81
N PHE A 165 16.15 -16.16 3.75
CA PHE A 165 15.67 -15.75 2.45
C PHE A 165 14.68 -16.77 1.89
N ILE A 166 13.55 -16.27 1.38
CA ILE A 166 12.53 -17.07 0.71
C ILE A 166 12.75 -16.92 -0.79
N LYS A 167 13.35 -17.93 -1.40
CA LYS A 167 13.63 -17.99 -2.84
C LYS A 167 12.37 -18.31 -3.64
N ALA A 168 12.19 -17.57 -4.72
CA ALA A 168 11.11 -17.74 -5.69
C ALA A 168 11.67 -17.68 -7.13
N SER A 169 10.86 -18.08 -8.10
CA SER A 169 11.12 -17.78 -9.53
C SER A 169 10.44 -16.45 -9.88
N SER A 170 11.11 -15.58 -10.64
CA SER A 170 10.51 -14.33 -11.13
C SER A 170 9.75 -14.57 -12.44
N HIS A 171 8.47 -14.21 -12.47
CA HIS A 171 7.67 -14.20 -13.71
C HIS A 171 6.62 -13.09 -13.68
N THR A 172 6.32 -12.48 -14.83
CA THR A 172 5.18 -11.57 -15.03
C THR A 172 3.90 -12.33 -15.37
N ALA A 173 3.59 -13.37 -14.59
CA ALA A 173 2.55 -14.36 -14.91
C ALA A 173 1.14 -13.78 -15.06
N PHE A 174 0.88 -12.59 -14.49
CA PHE A 174 -0.42 -11.93 -14.53
C PHE A 174 -0.44 -10.66 -15.40
N ALA A 175 0.61 -10.37 -16.18
CA ALA A 175 0.61 -9.25 -17.12
C ALA A 175 -0.57 -9.33 -18.13
N PRO A 176 -0.87 -10.49 -18.75
CA PRO A 176 -2.03 -10.61 -19.63
C PRO A 176 -3.37 -10.36 -18.91
N PHE A 177 -3.47 -10.72 -17.63
CA PHE A 177 -4.66 -10.48 -16.83
C PHE A 177 -4.84 -8.98 -16.52
N MET A 178 -3.76 -8.29 -16.15
CA MET A 178 -3.74 -6.83 -15.98
C MET A 178 -4.17 -6.11 -17.27
N GLU A 179 -3.64 -6.53 -18.42
CA GLU A 179 -3.98 -5.97 -19.72
C GLU A 179 -5.45 -6.19 -20.05
N ALA A 180 -5.97 -7.42 -19.86
CA ALA A 180 -7.37 -7.73 -20.11
C ALA A 180 -8.33 -6.87 -19.27
N VAL A 181 -8.05 -6.69 -17.97
CA VAL A 181 -8.86 -5.81 -17.11
C VAL A 181 -8.76 -4.35 -17.56
N SER A 182 -7.57 -3.87 -17.92
CA SER A 182 -7.37 -2.49 -18.35
C SER A 182 -8.04 -2.19 -19.68
N ASN A 183 -7.96 -3.11 -20.64
CA ASN A 183 -8.61 -3.00 -21.95
C ASN A 183 -10.13 -3.02 -21.83
N ALA A 184 -10.69 -3.92 -21.03
CA ALA A 184 -12.14 -3.94 -20.78
C ALA A 184 -12.64 -2.60 -20.19
N ARG A 185 -11.85 -1.97 -19.31
CA ARG A 185 -12.17 -0.65 -18.75
C ARG A 185 -12.08 0.46 -19.79
N ARG A 186 -11.07 0.44 -20.66
CA ARG A 186 -10.94 1.39 -21.78
C ARG A 186 -12.12 1.26 -22.76
N GLU A 187 -12.51 0.03 -23.09
CA GLU A 187 -13.67 -0.24 -23.95
C GLU A 187 -14.97 0.26 -23.32
N GLY A 188 -15.16 0.08 -22.01
CA GLY A 188 -16.35 0.60 -21.31
C GLY A 188 -16.42 2.14 -21.26
N ASP A 189 -15.27 2.82 -21.23
CA ASP A 189 -15.23 4.28 -21.34
C ASP A 189 -15.55 4.77 -22.77
N ALA A 190 -15.19 3.98 -23.79
CA ALA A 190 -15.44 4.28 -25.21
C ALA A 190 -16.89 3.96 -25.63
N ASP A 191 -17.46 2.89 -25.08
CA ASP A 191 -18.80 2.38 -25.39
C ASP A 191 -19.60 2.15 -24.10
N LYS A 192 -20.61 3.01 -23.89
CA LYS A 192 -21.48 2.95 -22.71
C LYS A 192 -22.22 1.61 -22.57
N SER A 193 -22.46 0.88 -23.67
CA SER A 193 -23.11 -0.45 -23.63
C SER A 193 -22.24 -1.49 -22.91
N LYS A 194 -20.91 -1.28 -22.88
CA LYS A 194 -19.94 -2.14 -22.21
C LYS A 194 -19.61 -1.72 -20.78
N SER A 195 -20.26 -0.67 -20.26
CA SER A 195 -20.02 -0.15 -18.91
C SER A 195 -20.17 -1.21 -17.81
N MET A 196 -21.18 -2.09 -17.93
CA MET A 196 -21.38 -3.21 -17.00
C MET A 196 -20.19 -4.18 -17.01
N ILE A 197 -19.68 -4.52 -18.20
CA ILE A 197 -18.52 -5.40 -18.35
C ILE A 197 -17.27 -4.76 -17.73
N ALA A 198 -17.07 -3.46 -17.95
CA ALA A 198 -15.95 -2.72 -17.37
C ALA A 198 -15.98 -2.73 -15.84
N GLU A 199 -17.14 -2.50 -15.22
CA GLU A 199 -17.29 -2.56 -13.76
C GLU A 199 -17.13 -3.99 -13.22
N MET A 200 -17.64 -5.01 -13.93
CA MET A 200 -17.38 -6.41 -13.57
C MET A 200 -15.90 -6.75 -13.64
N MET A 201 -15.19 -6.33 -14.70
CA MET A 201 -13.75 -6.58 -14.85
C MET A 201 -12.92 -5.83 -13.82
N LYS A 202 -13.32 -4.61 -13.44
CA LYS A 202 -12.73 -3.86 -12.31
C LYS A 202 -12.88 -4.65 -11.00
N LEU A 203 -14.08 -5.19 -10.73
CA LEU A 203 -14.31 -6.03 -9.55
C LEU A 203 -13.48 -7.32 -9.60
N VAL A 204 -13.37 -7.97 -10.76
CA VAL A 204 -12.53 -9.17 -10.96
C VAL A 204 -11.06 -8.84 -10.69
N GLY A 205 -10.54 -7.73 -11.23
CA GLY A 205 -9.17 -7.27 -10.98
C GLY A 205 -8.88 -7.04 -9.49
N ASN A 206 -9.78 -6.33 -8.80
CA ASN A 206 -9.62 -6.05 -7.37
C ASN A 206 -9.87 -7.30 -6.49
N SER A 207 -10.78 -8.19 -6.85
CA SER A 207 -11.04 -9.39 -6.05
C SER A 207 -9.95 -10.45 -6.17
N ALA A 208 -9.24 -10.51 -7.30
CA ALA A 208 -8.13 -11.44 -7.52
C ALA A 208 -7.02 -11.26 -6.46
N PHE A 209 -6.64 -10.02 -6.15
CA PHE A 209 -5.66 -9.76 -5.09
C PHE A 209 -6.22 -10.18 -3.72
N GLY A 210 -7.47 -9.80 -3.40
CA GLY A 210 -8.08 -10.09 -2.11
C GLY A 210 -8.18 -11.60 -1.84
N ARG A 211 -8.40 -12.38 -2.90
CA ARG A 211 -8.42 -13.84 -2.84
C ARG A 211 -7.05 -14.43 -2.50
N SER A 212 -5.96 -13.86 -3.03
CA SER A 212 -4.60 -14.33 -2.72
C SER A 212 -4.23 -14.19 -1.24
N GLY A 213 -4.72 -13.15 -0.57
CA GLY A 213 -4.40 -12.82 0.82
C GLY A 213 -5.43 -13.31 1.84
N MET A 214 -6.46 -14.02 1.37
CA MET A 214 -7.60 -14.43 2.19
C MET A 214 -7.16 -15.35 3.33
N ASP A 215 -7.49 -14.93 4.56
CA ASP A 215 -7.16 -15.66 5.78
C ASP A 215 -8.16 -16.80 6.05
N MET A 216 -7.81 -17.97 5.53
CA MET A 216 -8.61 -19.19 5.70
C MET A 216 -8.79 -19.61 7.16
N SER A 217 -7.97 -19.13 8.11
CA SER A 217 -8.15 -19.48 9.52
C SER A 217 -9.30 -18.73 10.20
N LYS A 218 -9.81 -17.65 9.58
CA LYS A 218 -10.98 -16.91 10.07
C LYS A 218 -12.30 -17.50 9.56
N HIS A 219 -12.25 -18.42 8.61
CA HIS A 219 -13.45 -19.02 8.04
C HIS A 219 -14.09 -19.96 9.06
N LYS A 220 -15.39 -19.81 9.23
CA LYS A 220 -16.22 -20.59 10.15
C LYS A 220 -17.20 -21.45 9.35
N GLU A 221 -17.87 -22.36 10.03
CA GLU A 221 -18.98 -23.16 9.52
C GLU A 221 -20.22 -22.78 10.31
N VAL A 222 -21.28 -22.43 9.60
CA VAL A 222 -22.58 -22.13 10.20
C VAL A 222 -23.44 -23.38 10.09
N LYS A 223 -24.10 -23.74 11.19
CA LYS A 223 -25.07 -24.83 11.25
C LYS A 223 -26.33 -24.33 11.93
N TYR A 224 -27.49 -24.73 11.42
CA TYR A 224 -28.77 -24.48 12.06
C TYR A 224 -29.19 -25.73 12.82
N GLU A 225 -29.78 -25.55 14.01
CA GLU A 225 -30.28 -26.64 14.83
C GLU A 225 -31.48 -26.20 15.66
N SER A 226 -32.49 -27.05 15.77
CA SER A 226 -33.69 -26.78 16.58
C SER A 226 -33.88 -27.78 17.72
N ASP A 227 -33.16 -28.91 17.69
CA ASP A 227 -33.18 -29.87 18.79
C ASP A 227 -32.26 -29.44 19.94
N GLN A 228 -32.82 -29.33 21.14
CA GLN A 228 -32.11 -28.85 22.32
C GLN A 228 -30.86 -29.68 22.65
N LYS A 229 -30.93 -31.01 22.55
CA LYS A 229 -29.78 -31.88 22.85
C LYS A 229 -28.69 -31.73 21.79
N ALA A 230 -29.06 -31.58 20.53
CA ALA A 230 -28.13 -31.33 19.44
C ALA A 230 -27.47 -29.94 19.56
N ILE A 231 -28.18 -28.94 20.08
CA ILE A 231 -27.63 -27.62 20.40
C ILE A 231 -26.58 -27.74 21.50
N GLU A 232 -26.93 -28.35 22.64
CA GLU A 232 -26.03 -28.56 23.78
C GLU A 232 -24.74 -29.29 23.35
N ALA A 233 -24.88 -30.39 22.62
CA ALA A 233 -23.74 -31.15 22.10
C ALA A 233 -22.82 -30.32 21.18
N LYS A 234 -23.36 -29.34 20.44
CA LYS A 234 -22.56 -28.45 19.58
C LYS A 234 -21.89 -27.34 20.38
N ILE A 235 -22.50 -26.84 21.45
CA ILE A 235 -21.90 -25.85 22.37
C ILE A 235 -20.71 -26.46 23.10
N GLU A 236 -20.84 -27.70 23.56
CA GLU A 236 -19.77 -28.43 24.25
C GLU A 236 -18.63 -28.85 23.33
N HIS A 237 -18.86 -28.87 22.01
CA HIS A 237 -17.83 -29.26 21.06
C HIS A 237 -16.69 -28.24 21.04
N PHE A 238 -15.43 -28.71 21.09
CA PHE A 238 -14.22 -27.87 21.17
C PHE A 238 -14.03 -26.87 20.01
N THR A 239 -14.78 -27.00 18.92
CA THR A 239 -14.78 -26.04 17.81
C THR A 239 -15.92 -25.04 17.88
N PHE A 240 -16.75 -25.04 18.92
CA PHE A 240 -17.76 -24.02 19.13
C PHE A 240 -17.15 -22.62 19.13
N HIS A 241 -17.86 -21.66 18.55
CA HIS A 241 -17.42 -20.26 18.50
C HIS A 241 -18.48 -19.27 18.98
N GLY A 242 -19.74 -19.50 18.61
CA GLY A 242 -20.84 -18.63 19.00
C GLY A 242 -22.17 -19.25 18.61
N LEU A 243 -23.23 -18.72 19.21
CA LEU A 243 -24.61 -19.10 18.97
C LEU A 243 -25.45 -17.84 18.91
N GLU A 244 -26.39 -17.80 17.98
CA GLU A 244 -27.42 -16.78 17.88
C GLU A 244 -28.79 -17.48 17.87
N GLU A 245 -29.63 -17.12 18.84
CA GLU A 245 -30.99 -17.67 18.94
C GLU A 245 -31.86 -17.07 17.83
N LEU A 246 -32.57 -17.94 17.11
CA LEU A 246 -33.63 -17.61 16.18
C LEU A 246 -34.96 -18.07 16.78
N ASN A 247 -36.08 -17.70 16.17
CA ASN A 247 -37.41 -18.01 16.70
C ASN A 247 -37.58 -19.50 17.07
N ASP A 248 -37.34 -20.39 16.11
CA ASP A 248 -37.59 -21.83 16.26
C ASP A 248 -36.30 -22.67 16.15
N ALA A 249 -35.13 -22.04 16.15
CA ALA A 249 -33.84 -22.69 15.96
C ALA A 249 -32.69 -21.84 16.51
N CYS A 250 -31.48 -22.38 16.51
CA CYS A 250 -30.25 -21.66 16.79
C CYS A 250 -29.35 -21.67 15.55
N GLU A 251 -28.77 -20.52 15.22
CA GLU A 251 -27.62 -20.43 14.35
C GLU A 251 -26.35 -20.68 15.17
N ILE A 252 -25.65 -21.77 14.90
CA ILE A 252 -24.45 -22.18 15.62
C ILE A 252 -23.24 -21.99 14.71
N THR A 253 -22.35 -21.11 15.14
CA THR A 253 -21.09 -20.84 14.46
C THR A 253 -19.98 -21.71 15.05
N MET A 254 -19.31 -22.49 14.17
CA MET A 254 -18.22 -23.41 14.52
C MET A 254 -16.91 -22.99 13.81
N LYS A 255 -15.77 -23.16 14.48
CA LYS A 255 -14.44 -23.12 13.86
C LYS A 255 -14.22 -24.37 13.00
N LYS A 256 -13.41 -24.24 11.95
CA LYS A 256 -13.01 -25.39 11.12
C LYS A 256 -11.93 -26.22 11.80
N ARG A 257 -12.14 -27.54 11.89
CA ARG A 257 -11.14 -28.49 12.44
C ARG A 257 -9.89 -28.62 11.55
N ARG A 258 -10.05 -28.53 10.23
CA ARG A 258 -8.96 -28.60 9.25
C ARG A 258 -9.05 -27.40 8.31
N ILE A 259 -7.95 -26.66 8.20
CA ILE A 259 -7.84 -25.51 7.31
C ILE A 259 -6.98 -25.90 6.11
N LYS A 260 -7.53 -25.81 4.90
CA LYS A 260 -6.77 -26.04 3.66
C LYS A 260 -6.29 -24.72 3.09
N ASN A 261 -5.02 -24.41 3.32
CA ASN A 261 -4.37 -23.21 2.79
C ASN A 261 -4.01 -23.41 1.31
N LYS A 262 -4.88 -22.97 0.41
CA LYS A 262 -4.66 -23.01 -1.05
C LYS A 262 -4.27 -21.67 -1.66
N ASN A 263 -4.36 -20.59 -0.87
CA ASN A 263 -4.17 -19.24 -1.40
C ASN A 263 -2.67 -18.91 -1.50
N PRO A 264 -2.23 -18.28 -2.59
CA PRO A 264 -0.84 -17.88 -2.78
C PRO A 264 -0.53 -16.59 -2.01
N ILE A 265 -0.45 -16.68 -0.68
CA ILE A 265 -0.30 -15.51 0.22
C ILE A 265 0.96 -14.67 -0.05
N HIS A 266 1.99 -15.27 -0.66
CA HIS A 266 3.22 -14.59 -1.05
C HIS A 266 2.97 -13.54 -2.14
N LEU A 267 2.00 -13.77 -3.03
CA LEU A 267 1.59 -12.79 -4.04
C LEU A 267 1.04 -11.54 -3.34
N SER A 268 0.21 -11.70 -2.30
CA SER A 268 -0.33 -10.55 -1.57
C SER A 268 0.76 -9.71 -0.92
N ILE A 269 1.78 -10.35 -0.35
CA ILE A 269 2.93 -9.64 0.24
C ILE A 269 3.67 -8.85 -0.85
N ALA A 270 3.95 -9.47 -1.99
CA ALA A 270 4.60 -8.81 -3.13
C ALA A 270 3.77 -7.63 -3.66
N ILE A 271 2.46 -7.83 -3.89
CA ILE A 271 1.53 -6.80 -4.38
C ILE A 271 1.51 -5.59 -3.44
N TYR A 272 1.35 -5.80 -2.13
CA TYR A 272 1.32 -4.68 -1.17
C TYR A 272 2.67 -3.95 -1.08
N GLN A 273 3.78 -4.67 -1.20
CA GLN A 273 5.10 -4.04 -1.16
C GLN A 273 5.43 -3.29 -2.45
N LEU A 274 5.01 -3.79 -3.61
CA LEU A 274 5.10 -3.06 -4.87
C LEU A 274 4.19 -1.83 -4.89
N ALA A 275 2.98 -1.93 -4.34
CA ALA A 275 2.09 -0.77 -4.18
C ALA A 275 2.75 0.33 -3.34
N LYS A 276 3.33 -0.03 -2.18
CA LYS A 276 4.10 0.89 -1.34
C LYS A 276 5.32 1.46 -2.08
N LEU A 277 6.05 0.61 -2.80
CA LEU A 277 7.18 1.02 -3.62
C LEU A 277 6.75 2.09 -4.63
N ARG A 278 5.62 1.90 -5.32
CA ARG A 278 5.14 2.88 -6.30
C ARG A 278 4.79 4.22 -5.68
N MET A 279 4.21 4.24 -4.47
CA MET A 279 3.93 5.48 -3.75
C MET A 279 5.22 6.15 -3.26
N LEU A 280 6.22 5.37 -2.80
CA LEU A 280 7.54 5.89 -2.44
C LEU A 280 8.25 6.49 -3.66
N GLN A 281 8.22 5.79 -4.79
CA GLN A 281 8.76 6.26 -6.07
C GLN A 281 8.07 7.53 -6.54
N PHE A 282 6.73 7.63 -6.41
CA PHE A 282 6.03 8.85 -6.77
C PHE A 282 6.45 10.03 -5.91
N TYR A 283 6.57 9.84 -4.60
CA TYR A 283 7.02 10.90 -3.72
C TYR A 283 8.49 11.28 -3.97
N TYR A 284 9.43 10.33 -3.85
CA TYR A 284 10.87 10.62 -3.87
C TYR A 284 11.45 10.75 -5.28
N ASP A 285 11.05 9.88 -6.20
CA ASP A 285 11.67 9.77 -7.54
C ASP A 285 10.94 10.62 -8.59
N CYS A 286 9.78 11.19 -8.25
CA CYS A 286 9.04 12.12 -9.09
C CYS A 286 8.85 13.47 -8.42
N ILE A 287 8.06 13.58 -7.35
CA ILE A 287 7.73 14.87 -6.76
C ILE A 287 8.98 15.56 -6.17
N ASP A 288 9.68 14.91 -5.26
CA ASP A 288 10.88 15.47 -4.62
C ASP A 288 12.04 15.67 -5.62
N TYR A 289 12.12 14.80 -6.63
CA TYR A 289 13.10 14.95 -7.71
C TYR A 289 12.89 16.24 -8.50
N TYR A 290 11.66 16.50 -8.98
CA TYR A 290 11.38 17.64 -9.87
C TYR A 290 11.08 18.97 -9.17
N PHE A 291 10.59 18.95 -7.93
CA PHE A 291 10.17 20.14 -7.19
C PHE A 291 11.11 20.44 -6.02
N ASP A 292 11.33 21.71 -5.72
CA ASP A 292 12.01 22.08 -4.48
C ASP A 292 11.09 21.78 -3.28
N ARG A 293 11.63 21.24 -2.18
CA ARG A 293 10.83 20.89 -0.99
C ARG A 293 10.16 22.09 -0.33
N SER A 294 10.62 23.31 -0.58
CA SER A 294 9.91 24.51 -0.14
C SER A 294 8.66 24.82 -0.97
N ASP A 295 8.53 24.22 -2.17
CA ASP A 295 7.44 24.47 -3.11
C ASP A 295 6.33 23.42 -3.08
N PHE A 296 6.49 22.35 -2.29
CA PHE A 296 5.42 21.39 -2.05
C PHE A 296 5.41 20.90 -0.61
N GLN A 297 4.27 20.35 -0.18
CA GLN A 297 4.14 19.67 1.10
C GLN A 297 3.05 18.61 1.03
N TYR A 298 3.37 17.40 1.49
CA TYR A 298 2.43 16.29 1.46
C TYR A 298 1.32 16.50 2.51
N GLN A 299 0.06 16.30 2.15
CA GLN A 299 -1.09 16.52 3.04
C GLN A 299 -1.63 15.20 3.59
N GLU A 300 -1.95 14.30 2.68
CA GLU A 300 -2.55 13.01 2.97
C GLU A 300 -2.15 12.00 1.91
N MET A 301 -2.05 10.74 2.32
CA MET A 301 -1.95 9.60 1.44
C MET A 301 -2.91 8.52 1.93
N ASP A 302 -3.77 8.00 1.05
CA ASP A 302 -4.55 6.81 1.34
C ASP A 302 -4.37 5.78 0.22
N THR A 303 -3.56 4.76 0.50
CA THR A 303 -3.28 3.60 -0.35
C THR A 303 -2.65 3.94 -1.70
N ASP A 304 -3.44 4.43 -2.65
CA ASP A 304 -3.09 4.81 -4.03
C ASP A 304 -3.29 6.31 -4.30
N SER A 305 -3.84 7.05 -3.34
CA SER A 305 -4.03 8.49 -3.43
C SER A 305 -2.91 9.28 -2.74
N ALA A 306 -2.61 10.46 -3.28
CA ALA A 306 -1.56 11.36 -2.83
C ALA A 306 -2.02 12.83 -2.95
N TYR A 307 -2.27 13.49 -1.83
CA TYR A 307 -2.71 14.88 -1.78
C TYR A 307 -1.53 15.80 -1.46
N ILE A 308 -1.19 16.70 -2.37
CA ILE A 308 0.01 17.54 -2.29
C ILE A 308 -0.40 19.01 -2.40
N ALA A 309 0.01 19.81 -1.43
CA ALA A 309 -0.10 21.27 -1.49
C ALA A 309 1.15 21.84 -2.18
N PHE A 310 0.96 22.82 -3.05
CA PHE A 310 2.02 23.51 -3.79
C PHE A 310 2.00 25.00 -3.51
N SER A 311 3.17 25.63 -3.53
CA SER A 311 3.36 27.09 -3.41
C SER A 311 3.01 27.85 -4.71
N CYS A 312 2.65 27.12 -5.78
CA CYS A 312 2.50 27.64 -7.13
C CYS A 312 1.14 27.30 -7.73
N GLU A 313 0.60 28.20 -8.55
CA GLU A 313 -0.69 28.00 -9.22
C GLU A 313 -0.60 27.00 -10.38
N ASN A 314 0.52 26.97 -11.10
CA ASN A 314 0.80 25.94 -12.12
C ASN A 314 2.10 25.19 -11.79
N PRO A 315 2.10 24.24 -10.82
CA PRO A 315 3.33 23.58 -10.36
C PRO A 315 4.22 23.05 -11.48
N PHE A 316 3.65 22.29 -12.42
CA PHE A 316 4.39 21.67 -13.53
C PHE A 316 4.92 22.65 -14.59
N LYS A 317 4.51 23.92 -14.56
CA LYS A 317 5.02 24.97 -15.45
C LYS A 317 6.01 25.87 -14.71
N ASP A 318 5.65 26.26 -13.50
CA ASP A 318 6.29 27.37 -12.81
C ASP A 318 7.36 26.89 -11.81
N CYS A 319 7.21 25.67 -11.25
CA CYS A 319 7.94 25.24 -10.05
C CYS A 319 8.73 23.94 -10.21
N ILE A 320 8.84 23.43 -11.44
CA ILE A 320 9.87 22.46 -11.80
C ILE A 320 11.24 23.14 -11.71
N LYS A 321 12.19 22.50 -11.01
CA LYS A 321 13.58 22.93 -10.90
C LYS A 321 14.12 23.28 -12.30
N PRO A 322 14.71 24.48 -12.51
CA PRO A 322 15.09 24.95 -13.85
C PRO A 322 15.92 23.94 -14.65
N ASP A 323 16.92 23.32 -14.02
CA ASP A 323 17.84 22.38 -14.66
C ASP A 323 17.20 21.03 -15.01
N LEU A 324 16.01 20.72 -14.47
CA LEU A 324 15.28 19.48 -14.73
C LEU A 324 14.12 19.65 -15.70
N ARG A 325 13.88 20.86 -16.24
CA ARG A 325 12.72 21.12 -17.11
C ARG A 325 12.74 20.28 -18.38
N ASP A 326 13.89 20.10 -19.02
CA ASP A 326 13.99 19.31 -20.24
C ASP A 326 13.94 17.80 -19.94
N HIS A 327 14.52 17.38 -18.82
CA HIS A 327 14.33 16.02 -18.31
C HIS A 327 12.85 15.73 -18.04
N PHE A 328 12.15 16.63 -17.35
CA PHE A 328 10.72 16.49 -17.08
C PHE A 328 9.90 16.35 -18.36
N LYS A 329 10.16 17.17 -19.40
CA LYS A 329 9.46 17.06 -20.69
C LYS A 329 9.65 15.69 -21.35
N GLN A 330 10.83 15.09 -21.21
CA GLN A 330 11.15 13.78 -21.81
C GLN A 330 10.52 12.62 -21.03
N TYR A 331 10.49 12.70 -19.69
CA TYR A 331 10.16 11.57 -18.82
C TYR A 331 8.85 11.72 -18.03
N LYS A 332 8.10 12.84 -18.16
CA LYS A 332 6.84 13.02 -17.40
C LYS A 332 5.80 11.92 -17.65
N TYR A 333 5.83 11.29 -18.82
CA TYR A 333 4.85 10.26 -19.19
C TYR A 333 5.15 8.87 -18.59
N ASP A 334 6.27 8.71 -17.89
CA ASP A 334 6.52 7.54 -17.04
C ASP A 334 5.70 7.58 -15.73
N TRP A 335 5.19 8.77 -15.40
CA TRP A 335 4.45 9.06 -14.17
C TRP A 335 3.00 9.44 -14.44
N PHE A 336 2.76 10.26 -15.47
CA PHE A 336 1.45 10.86 -15.74
C PHE A 336 0.90 10.44 -17.12
N PRO A 337 -0.43 10.43 -17.31
CA PRO A 337 -1.03 10.22 -18.63
C PRO A 337 -0.52 11.18 -19.70
N ARG A 338 -0.33 10.69 -20.93
CA ARG A 338 0.01 11.53 -22.06
C ARG A 338 -1.08 12.57 -22.34
N ASP A 339 -0.67 13.81 -22.56
CA ASP A 339 -1.56 14.98 -22.65
C ASP A 339 -1.52 15.68 -24.03
N TYR A 340 -0.73 15.18 -24.98
CA TYR A 340 -0.59 15.80 -26.30
C TYR A 340 -1.78 15.58 -27.24
N ASN A 341 -2.64 14.59 -26.97
CA ASN A 341 -3.95 14.46 -27.63
C ASN A 341 -4.97 13.74 -26.73
N SER A 342 -6.25 13.90 -27.06
CA SER A 342 -7.35 13.39 -26.23
C SER A 342 -7.52 11.87 -26.26
N GLU A 343 -7.17 11.20 -27.36
CA GLU A 343 -7.30 9.74 -27.50
C GLU A 343 -6.28 9.01 -26.63
N VAL A 344 -5.02 9.44 -26.70
CA VAL A 344 -3.92 8.88 -25.90
C VAL A 344 -4.13 9.23 -24.42
N ALA A 345 -4.61 10.44 -24.10
CA ALA A 345 -4.95 10.79 -22.73
C ALA A 345 -6.03 9.86 -22.15
N LYS A 346 -7.09 9.55 -22.91
CA LYS A 346 -8.13 8.61 -22.50
C LYS A 346 -7.56 7.20 -22.27
N PHE A 347 -6.70 6.73 -23.18
CA PHE A 347 -6.05 5.44 -23.05
C PHE A 347 -5.19 5.35 -21.78
N ASP A 348 -4.37 6.37 -21.54
CA ASP A 348 -3.41 6.41 -20.44
C ASP A 348 -4.05 6.64 -19.07
N ARG A 349 -5.18 7.34 -19.00
CA ARG A 349 -5.98 7.44 -17.77
C ARG A 349 -6.42 6.07 -17.22
N ARG A 350 -6.40 5.03 -18.06
CA ARG A 350 -6.64 3.63 -17.67
C ARG A 350 -5.39 2.76 -17.68
N THR A 351 -4.22 3.29 -18.01
CA THR A 351 -2.95 2.57 -17.89
C THR A 351 -2.62 2.37 -16.41
N PRO A 352 -2.46 1.11 -15.94
CA PRO A 352 -2.16 0.85 -14.53
C PRO A 352 -0.85 1.48 -14.08
N GLY A 353 -0.83 2.05 -12.87
CA GLY A 353 0.36 2.60 -12.22
C GLY A 353 0.72 4.04 -12.61
N LEU A 354 0.06 4.64 -13.60
CA LEU A 354 0.15 6.09 -13.84
C LEU A 354 -0.68 6.87 -12.82
N PHE A 355 -0.16 8.02 -12.42
CA PHE A 355 -0.81 8.96 -11.52
C PHE A 355 -1.63 9.96 -12.33
N LYS A 356 -2.92 10.06 -12.03
CA LYS A 356 -3.82 11.04 -12.68
C LYS A 356 -4.36 12.01 -11.62
N ASP A 357 -4.68 13.21 -12.07
CA ASP A 357 -5.39 14.18 -11.25
C ASP A 357 -6.80 13.64 -10.94
N GLU A 358 -7.06 13.33 -9.67
CA GLU A 358 -8.38 12.97 -9.16
C GLU A 358 -9.14 14.21 -8.72
N TRP A 359 -8.42 15.13 -8.08
CA TRP A 359 -8.99 16.38 -7.58
C TRP A 359 -7.99 17.52 -7.77
N SER A 360 -8.49 18.64 -8.28
CA SER A 360 -7.82 19.92 -8.29
C SER A 360 -8.86 20.94 -7.86
N GLY A 361 -8.63 21.60 -6.74
CA GLY A 361 -9.58 22.57 -6.25
C GLY A 361 -8.94 23.73 -5.53
N ASP A 362 -9.79 24.74 -5.39
CA ASP A 362 -9.57 25.91 -4.55
C ASP A 362 -10.14 25.57 -3.18
N ALA A 363 -9.43 24.76 -2.39
CA ALA A 363 -9.83 24.51 -0.99
C ALA A 363 -9.85 25.81 -0.20
#